data_AF-A0A9R1BV07-F1
#
_entry.id   AF-A0A9R1BV07-F1
#
_cell.length_a   1.000
_cell.length_b   1.000
_cell.length_c   1.000
_cell.angle_alpha   90.00
_cell.angle_beta   90.00
_cell.angle_gamma   90.00
#
_symmetry.space_group_name_H-M   'P 1'
#
loop_
_entity.id
_entity.type
_entity.pdbx_description
1 polymer ?
#
loop_
_entity_poly.entity_id
_entity_poly.type
_entity_poly.pdbx_seq_one_letter_code
_entity_poly.pdbx_strand_id
1 'polypeptide(L)'
;MLILNFIENQQLIKELSVPPPGYEDLSFPTKYSQNFYNQCIANFWKQYKSYWKNPPHNAMRFLMTMINGLVFGTVFWQKGTKIGSQQDLFNLLGATYAAVFFLGAANCITVQPVVSIERTVFYREKAAGMYSPLSYAFAQTCVEVMYNIVQGIEYTAIIYAMIGYEWKAAKFFYFLFFIVSSFNYFTLFGMMLVSLTPSSMLANILISFVLPLWNLFAGFLVVRPLIPIWWRWYYWANPVSWTIYGVVASQFGDNKSPLKVPGGSDTFVKQFLEDNLGIKHDFLGYVVLAHFAFIIAFFFVFGYSIKVLNFQKR
;
A
#
# COMPACT_ATOMS: atom_id res chain seq x y z
N MET A 1 -48.75 -14.01 -43.61
CA MET A 1 -48.68 -14.57 -42.25
C MET A 1 -47.56 -13.91 -41.43
N LEU A 2 -46.29 -14.00 -41.83
CA LEU A 2 -45.16 -13.35 -41.12
C LEU A 2 -45.28 -11.83 -40.93
N ILE A 3 -45.74 -11.09 -41.94
CA ILE A 3 -45.90 -9.62 -41.87
C ILE A 3 -47.04 -9.22 -40.92
N LEU A 4 -48.12 -10.01 -40.87
CA LEU A 4 -49.25 -9.75 -39.96
C LEU A 4 -48.82 -9.92 -38.51
N ASN A 5 -48.13 -11.01 -38.20
CA ASN A 5 -47.59 -11.26 -36.85
C ASN A 5 -46.60 -10.18 -36.41
N PHE A 6 -45.82 -9.60 -37.34
CA PHE A 6 -44.92 -8.50 -37.02
C PHE A 6 -45.69 -7.23 -36.63
N ILE A 7 -46.76 -6.90 -37.37
CA ILE A 7 -47.59 -5.72 -37.10
C ILE A 7 -48.35 -5.88 -35.77
N GLU A 8 -48.92 -7.06 -35.51
CA GLU A 8 -49.59 -7.38 -34.23
C GLU A 8 -48.62 -7.27 -33.05
N ASN A 9 -47.40 -7.80 -33.17
CA ASN A 9 -46.38 -7.67 -32.12
C ASN A 9 -45.97 -6.21 -31.88
N GLN A 10 -45.85 -5.39 -32.93
CA GLN A 10 -45.54 -3.96 -32.79
C GLN A 10 -46.68 -3.21 -32.10
N GLN A 11 -47.93 -3.53 -32.41
CA GLN A 11 -49.11 -2.95 -31.74
C GLN A 11 -49.17 -3.37 -30.27
N LEU A 12 -48.96 -4.66 -29.97
CA LEU A 12 -48.94 -5.17 -28.60
C LEU A 12 -47.82 -4.53 -27.78
N ILE A 13 -46.62 -4.37 -28.35
CA ILE A 13 -45.51 -3.65 -27.69
C ILE A 13 -45.92 -2.21 -27.38
N LYS A 14 -46.57 -1.53 -28.33
CA LYS A 14 -46.99 -0.14 -28.16
C LYS A 14 -48.06 0.02 -27.10
N GLU A 15 -49.04 -0.89 -27.06
CA GLU A 15 -50.06 -0.92 -26.01
C GLU A 15 -49.46 -1.21 -24.63
N LEU A 16 -48.59 -2.22 -24.52
CA LEU A 16 -47.93 -2.57 -23.25
C LEU A 16 -46.88 -1.56 -22.79
N SER A 17 -46.38 -0.71 -23.70
CA SER A 17 -45.43 0.36 -23.37
C SER A 17 -46.08 1.57 -22.70
N VAL A 18 -47.41 1.70 -22.79
CA VAL A 18 -48.16 2.78 -22.15
C VAL A 18 -48.64 2.27 -20.78
N PRO A 19 -48.15 2.83 -19.67
CA PRO A 19 -48.60 2.39 -18.35
C PRO A 19 -50.10 2.68 -18.17
N PRO A 20 -50.84 1.80 -17.47
CA PRO A 20 -52.28 2.00 -17.23
C PRO A 20 -52.58 3.34 -16.52
N PRO A 21 -53.77 3.93 -16.73
CA PRO A 21 -54.19 5.13 -16.01
C PRO A 21 -54.17 4.89 -14.49
N GLY A 22 -53.42 5.71 -13.74
CA GLY A 22 -53.22 5.55 -12.29
C GLY A 22 -51.99 4.74 -11.89
N TYR A 23 -51.14 4.33 -12.85
CA TYR A 23 -49.83 3.75 -12.58
C TYR A 23 -48.87 4.81 -12.04
N GLU A 24 -48.42 4.64 -10.80
CA GLU A 24 -47.28 5.37 -10.26
C GLU A 24 -46.01 4.55 -10.49
N ASP A 25 -44.95 5.21 -10.98
CA ASP A 25 -43.65 4.56 -11.08
C ASP A 25 -43.19 4.07 -9.70
N LEU A 26 -42.58 2.88 -9.68
CA LEU A 26 -41.94 2.33 -8.48
C LEU A 26 -40.88 3.31 -7.98
N SER A 27 -41.25 4.11 -7.00
CA SER A 27 -40.37 5.06 -6.35
C SER A 27 -39.79 4.44 -5.08
N PHE A 28 -38.47 4.41 -5.01
CA PHE A 28 -37.77 3.99 -3.79
C PHE A 28 -37.26 5.23 -3.07
N PRO A 29 -37.43 5.33 -1.75
CA PRO A 29 -36.99 6.49 -0.99
C PRO A 29 -35.46 6.63 -0.98
N THR A 30 -34.73 5.54 -1.25
CA THR A 30 -33.28 5.49 -1.25
C THR A 30 -32.75 4.73 -2.46
N LYS A 31 -31.58 5.15 -2.95
CA LYS A 31 -30.88 4.47 -4.06
C LYS A 31 -30.46 3.03 -3.71
N TYR A 32 -30.24 2.73 -2.43
CA TYR A 32 -29.83 1.43 -1.93
C TYR A 32 -30.79 0.94 -0.84
N SER A 33 -31.00 -0.36 -0.75
CA SER A 33 -31.94 -0.99 0.20
C SER A 33 -31.49 -0.95 1.66
N GLN A 34 -30.21 -0.70 1.91
CA GLN A 34 -29.60 -0.68 3.24
C GLN A 34 -28.76 0.59 3.45
N ASN A 35 -28.56 1.00 4.71
CA ASN A 35 -27.71 2.13 5.04
C ASN A 35 -26.23 1.86 4.71
N PHE A 36 -25.40 2.91 4.68
CA PHE A 36 -23.98 2.78 4.30
C PHE A 36 -23.18 1.86 5.23
N TYR A 37 -23.47 1.88 6.54
CA TYR A 37 -22.79 1.05 7.52
C TYR A 37 -23.01 -0.46 7.27
N ASN A 38 -24.26 -0.86 7.04
CA ASN A 38 -24.62 -2.24 6.72
C ASN A 38 -23.99 -2.68 5.40
N GLN A 39 -23.92 -1.78 4.40
CA GLN A 39 -23.21 -2.05 3.14
C GLN A 39 -21.71 -2.29 3.38
N CYS A 40 -21.05 -1.50 4.23
CA CYS A 40 -19.64 -1.69 4.57
C CYS A 40 -19.39 -3.03 5.26
N ILE A 41 -20.25 -3.42 6.22
CA ILE A 41 -20.13 -4.73 6.90
C ILE A 41 -20.32 -5.87 5.90
N ALA A 42 -21.37 -5.82 5.08
CA ALA A 42 -21.65 -6.86 4.10
C ALA A 42 -20.51 -7.00 3.08
N ASN A 43 -19.99 -5.88 2.58
CA ASN A 43 -18.85 -5.87 1.67
C ASN A 43 -17.57 -6.34 2.35
N PHE A 44 -17.32 -5.97 3.59
CA PHE A 44 -16.17 -6.46 4.35
C PHE A 44 -16.23 -7.98 4.52
N TRP A 45 -17.39 -8.52 4.92
CA TRP A 45 -17.60 -9.96 5.04
C TRP A 45 -17.39 -10.69 3.71
N LYS A 46 -17.91 -10.13 2.61
CA LYS A 46 -17.71 -10.64 1.25
C LYS A 46 -16.22 -10.65 0.89
N GLN A 47 -15.52 -9.53 1.05
CA GLN A 47 -14.11 -9.43 0.67
C GLN A 47 -13.23 -10.32 1.54
N TYR A 48 -13.47 -10.36 2.85
CA TYR A 48 -12.76 -11.26 3.76
C TYR A 48 -12.91 -12.72 3.33
N LYS A 49 -14.14 -13.15 3.02
CA LYS A 49 -14.41 -14.53 2.57
C LYS A 49 -13.84 -14.82 1.18
N SER A 50 -13.80 -13.83 0.27
CA SER A 50 -13.16 -13.96 -1.05
C SER A 50 -11.66 -14.20 -0.90
N TYR A 51 -10.99 -13.36 -0.09
CA TYR A 51 -9.55 -13.48 0.19
C TYR A 51 -9.21 -14.80 0.89
N TRP A 52 -10.00 -15.18 1.90
CA TRP A 52 -9.82 -16.46 2.59
C TRP A 52 -9.95 -17.66 1.64
N LYS A 53 -10.90 -17.61 0.69
CA LYS A 53 -11.13 -18.64 -0.33
C LYS A 53 -10.18 -18.57 -1.53
N ASN A 54 -9.25 -17.61 -1.54
CA ASN A 54 -8.18 -17.53 -2.53
C ASN A 54 -6.81 -17.82 -1.87
N PRO A 55 -6.54 -19.07 -1.44
CA PRO A 55 -5.25 -19.46 -0.88
C PRO A 55 -4.04 -19.12 -1.76
N PRO A 56 -4.08 -19.29 -3.10
CA PRO A 56 -2.91 -19.04 -3.93
C PRO A 56 -2.32 -17.64 -3.76
N HIS A 57 -3.15 -16.61 -3.66
CA HIS A 57 -2.67 -15.23 -3.45
C HIS A 57 -2.07 -15.02 -2.06
N ASN A 58 -2.82 -15.37 -1.02
CA ASN A 58 -2.41 -15.10 0.36
C ASN A 58 -1.29 -16.01 0.84
N ALA A 59 -1.33 -17.31 0.48
CA ALA A 59 -0.24 -18.24 0.79
C ALA A 59 1.06 -17.83 0.09
N MET A 60 0.99 -17.39 -1.17
CA MET A 60 2.16 -16.89 -1.88
C MET A 60 2.71 -15.60 -1.25
N ARG A 61 1.84 -14.70 -0.79
CA ARG A 61 2.24 -13.47 -0.06
C ARG A 61 3.06 -13.80 1.18
N PHE A 62 2.58 -14.70 2.05
CA PHE A 62 3.29 -15.10 3.27
C PHE A 62 4.56 -15.91 2.96
N LEU A 63 4.49 -16.87 2.03
CA LEU A 63 5.67 -17.65 1.61
C LEU A 63 6.79 -16.77 1.06
N MET A 64 6.46 -15.82 0.18
CA MET A 64 7.44 -14.86 -0.36
C MET A 64 7.99 -13.95 0.72
N THR A 65 7.17 -13.57 1.69
CA THR A 65 7.60 -12.78 2.85
C THR A 65 8.60 -13.53 3.71
N MET A 66 8.31 -14.79 4.03
CA MET A 66 9.21 -15.67 4.76
C MET A 66 10.54 -15.85 4.03
N ILE A 67 10.51 -16.17 2.73
CA ILE A 67 11.72 -16.36 1.92
C ILE A 67 12.55 -15.07 1.87
N ASN A 68 11.94 -13.93 1.58
CA ASN A 68 12.65 -12.65 1.56
C ASN A 68 13.21 -12.29 2.95
N GLY A 69 12.45 -12.56 4.02
CA GLY A 69 12.88 -12.33 5.40
C GLY A 69 14.13 -13.15 5.75
N LEU A 70 14.15 -14.43 5.37
CA LEU A 70 15.30 -15.31 5.57
C LEU A 70 16.50 -14.91 4.72
N VAL A 71 16.30 -14.55 3.44
CA VAL A 71 17.38 -14.11 2.55
C VAL A 71 18.00 -12.82 3.07
N PHE A 72 17.21 -11.78 3.37
CA PHE A 72 17.77 -10.53 3.90
C PHE A 72 18.33 -10.70 5.31
N GLY A 73 17.67 -11.49 6.17
CA GLY A 73 18.15 -11.79 7.52
C GLY A 73 19.50 -12.52 7.52
N THR A 74 19.75 -13.43 6.57
CA THR A 74 21.04 -14.11 6.42
C THR A 74 22.11 -13.19 5.83
N VAL A 75 21.79 -12.40 4.81
CA VAL A 75 22.73 -11.43 4.20
C VAL A 75 23.21 -10.39 5.22
N PHE A 76 22.32 -9.93 6.11
CA PHE A 76 22.62 -8.91 7.12
C PHE A 76 22.77 -9.48 8.54
N TRP A 77 23.15 -10.75 8.65
CA TRP A 77 23.23 -11.49 9.91
C TRP A 77 24.04 -10.75 10.99
N GLN A 78 23.40 -10.49 12.12
CA GLN A 78 23.97 -9.84 13.31
C GLN A 78 24.67 -8.48 13.07
N LYS A 79 24.41 -7.82 11.94
CA LYS A 79 24.99 -6.50 11.66
C LYS A 79 24.50 -5.42 12.63
N GLY A 80 23.33 -5.58 13.24
CA GLY A 80 22.76 -4.64 14.22
C GLY A 80 23.60 -4.50 15.50
N THR A 81 24.42 -5.50 15.81
CA THR A 81 25.30 -5.50 16.99
C THR A 81 26.64 -4.78 16.76
N LYS A 82 26.98 -4.48 15.51
CA LYS A 82 28.26 -3.89 15.11
C LYS A 82 27.99 -2.51 14.55
N ILE A 83 28.22 -1.45 15.35
CA ILE A 83 27.97 -0.04 14.94
C ILE A 83 29.24 0.81 15.17
N GLY A 84 30.42 0.18 15.15
CA GLY A 84 31.67 0.85 15.49
C GLY A 84 32.29 1.66 14.34
N SER A 85 31.87 1.41 13.10
CA SER A 85 32.41 2.06 11.91
C SER A 85 31.33 2.68 11.05
N GLN A 86 31.70 3.72 10.29
CA GLN A 86 30.83 4.32 9.27
C GLN A 86 30.28 3.25 8.30
N GLN A 87 31.11 2.30 7.87
CA GLN A 87 30.69 1.24 6.96
C GLN A 87 29.58 0.37 7.57
N ASP A 88 29.65 0.08 8.86
CA ASP A 88 28.62 -0.71 9.52
C ASP A 88 27.27 0.00 9.55
N LEU A 89 27.27 1.32 9.76
CA LEU A 89 26.06 2.13 9.71
C LEU A 89 25.44 2.15 8.30
N PHE A 90 26.27 2.27 7.26
CA PHE A 90 25.79 2.16 5.87
C PHE A 90 25.29 0.75 5.52
N ASN A 91 25.91 -0.31 6.06
CA ASN A 91 25.41 -1.68 5.90
C ASN A 91 24.01 -1.83 6.50
N LEU A 92 23.77 -1.25 7.69
CA LEU A 92 22.46 -1.27 8.36
C LEU A 92 21.41 -0.42 7.64
N LEU A 93 21.81 0.73 7.10
CA LEU A 93 20.97 1.55 6.25
C LEU A 93 20.57 0.79 4.97
N GLY A 94 21.54 0.10 4.35
CA GLY A 94 21.31 -0.75 3.19
C GLY A 94 20.40 -1.94 3.49
N ALA A 95 20.56 -2.57 4.67
CA ALA A 95 19.67 -3.63 5.14
C ALA A 95 18.22 -3.15 5.28
N THR A 96 18.04 -1.99 5.90
CA THR A 96 16.73 -1.35 6.07
C THR A 96 16.09 -1.02 4.72
N TYR A 97 16.86 -0.40 3.83
CA TYR A 97 16.41 -0.08 2.47
C TYR A 97 15.98 -1.33 1.71
N ALA A 98 16.79 -2.40 1.73
CA ALA A 98 16.49 -3.63 1.01
C ALA A 98 15.24 -4.30 1.56
N ALA A 99 15.12 -4.38 2.90
CA ALA A 99 13.97 -4.98 3.56
C ALA A 99 12.66 -4.25 3.24
N VAL A 100 12.69 -2.91 3.22
CA VAL A 100 11.50 -2.09 2.94
C VAL A 100 11.14 -2.12 1.46
N PHE A 101 12.10 -1.88 0.58
CA PHE A 101 11.82 -1.59 -0.82
C PHE A 101 11.46 -2.83 -1.64
N PHE A 102 12.21 -3.93 -1.52
CA PHE A 102 12.00 -5.11 -2.38
C PHE A 102 10.66 -5.79 -2.11
N LEU A 103 10.37 -6.09 -0.84
CA LEU A 103 9.11 -6.72 -0.48
C LEU A 103 7.91 -5.77 -0.65
N GLY A 104 8.09 -4.47 -0.35
CA GLY A 104 7.08 -3.45 -0.61
C GLY A 104 6.74 -3.33 -2.10
N ALA A 105 7.75 -3.27 -2.98
CA ALA A 105 7.56 -3.27 -4.43
C ALA A 105 6.83 -4.54 -4.92
N ALA A 106 7.18 -5.71 -4.38
CA ALA A 106 6.49 -6.96 -4.69
C ALA A 106 5.00 -6.92 -4.30
N ASN A 107 4.66 -6.39 -3.11
CA ASN A 107 3.27 -6.21 -2.69
C ASN A 107 2.49 -5.28 -3.63
N CYS A 108 3.11 -4.18 -4.07
CA CYS A 108 2.52 -3.26 -5.05
C CYS A 108 2.23 -3.93 -6.41
N ILE A 109 3.11 -4.82 -6.87
CA ILE A 109 2.93 -5.51 -8.15
C ILE A 109 1.86 -6.62 -8.04
N THR A 110 1.93 -7.43 -6.99
CA THR A 110 1.09 -8.62 -6.81
C THR A 110 -0.36 -8.31 -6.50
N VAL A 111 -0.67 -7.15 -5.91
CA VAL A 111 -2.07 -6.74 -5.64
C VAL A 111 -2.85 -6.39 -6.92
N GLN A 112 -2.18 -5.94 -7.99
CA GLN A 112 -2.83 -5.44 -9.19
C GLN A 112 -3.77 -6.44 -9.89
N PRO A 113 -3.33 -7.69 -10.19
CA PRO A 113 -4.21 -8.66 -10.85
C PRO A 113 -5.43 -9.02 -9.98
N VAL A 114 -5.25 -9.10 -8.66
CA VAL A 114 -6.35 -9.40 -7.72
C VAL A 114 -7.41 -8.31 -7.78
N VAL A 115 -6.99 -7.04 -7.66
CA VAL A 115 -7.89 -5.88 -7.73
C VAL A 115 -8.56 -5.78 -9.10
N SER A 116 -7.84 -6.09 -10.18
CA SER A 116 -8.39 -6.04 -11.54
C SER A 116 -9.48 -7.10 -11.76
N ILE A 117 -9.33 -8.31 -11.21
CA ILE A 117 -10.34 -9.37 -11.26
C ILE A 117 -11.57 -8.95 -10.44
N GLU A 118 -11.36 -8.52 -9.19
CA GLU A 118 -12.42 -8.07 -8.28
C GLU A 118 -13.21 -6.89 -8.86
N ARG A 119 -12.55 -5.95 -9.54
CA ARG A 119 -13.19 -4.82 -10.22
C ARG A 119 -14.24 -5.26 -11.25
N THR A 120 -14.02 -6.38 -11.93
CA THR A 120 -14.98 -6.91 -12.93
C THR A 120 -16.26 -7.38 -12.25
N VAL A 121 -16.15 -8.02 -11.09
CA VAL A 121 -17.30 -8.42 -10.25
C VAL A 121 -18.00 -7.17 -9.72
N PHE A 122 -17.23 -6.22 -9.19
CA PHE A 122 -17.74 -4.95 -8.69
C PHE A 122 -18.55 -4.18 -9.74
N TYR A 123 -18.09 -4.11 -10.99
CA TYR A 123 -18.85 -3.41 -12.04
C TYR A 123 -20.23 -4.03 -12.30
N ARG A 124 -20.35 -5.36 -12.23
CA ARG A 124 -21.64 -6.05 -12.35
C ARG A 124 -22.55 -5.74 -11.17
N GLU A 125 -22.03 -5.77 -9.95
CA GLU A 125 -22.79 -5.49 -8.73
C GLU A 125 -23.19 -4.01 -8.62
N LYS A 126 -22.33 -3.09 -9.08
CA LYS A 126 -22.62 -1.65 -9.20
C LYS A 126 -23.74 -1.41 -10.22
N ALA A 127 -23.72 -2.09 -11.36
CA ALA A 127 -24.76 -1.98 -12.38
C ALA A 127 -26.12 -2.50 -11.89
N ALA A 128 -26.12 -3.54 -11.04
CA ALA A 128 -27.31 -4.05 -10.37
C ALA A 128 -27.77 -3.20 -9.16
N GLY A 129 -27.06 -2.12 -8.83
CA GLY A 129 -27.45 -1.23 -7.72
C GLY A 129 -27.32 -1.85 -6.32
N MET A 130 -26.47 -2.87 -6.13
CA MET A 130 -26.43 -3.63 -4.87
C MET A 130 -25.87 -2.83 -3.68
N TYR A 131 -24.83 -2.00 -3.89
CA TYR A 131 -24.18 -1.22 -2.84
C TYR A 131 -23.40 0.00 -3.40
N SER A 132 -22.97 0.89 -2.52
CA SER A 132 -22.18 2.09 -2.84
C SER A 132 -20.72 1.74 -3.20
N PRO A 133 -20.13 2.32 -4.25
CA PRO A 133 -18.71 2.15 -4.59
C PRO A 133 -17.75 2.41 -3.43
N LEU A 134 -18.07 3.39 -2.58
CA LEU A 134 -17.23 3.74 -1.44
C LEU A 134 -17.25 2.68 -0.35
N SER A 135 -18.38 1.98 -0.17
CA SER A 135 -18.47 0.87 0.80
C SER A 135 -17.59 -0.31 0.38
N TYR A 136 -17.50 -0.58 -0.93
CA TYR A 136 -16.59 -1.59 -1.48
C TYR A 136 -15.13 -1.17 -1.35
N ALA A 137 -14.80 0.08 -1.68
CA ALA A 137 -13.43 0.57 -1.55
C ALA A 137 -12.94 0.48 -0.11
N PHE A 138 -13.77 0.88 0.86
CA PHE A 138 -13.47 0.74 2.29
C PHE A 138 -13.27 -0.73 2.70
N ALA A 139 -14.20 -1.61 2.34
CA ALA A 139 -14.11 -3.04 2.64
C ALA A 139 -12.83 -3.68 2.09
N GLN A 140 -12.48 -3.41 0.83
CA GLN A 140 -11.30 -3.96 0.19
C GLN A 140 -10.01 -3.46 0.85
N THR A 141 -9.92 -2.16 1.14
CA THR A 141 -8.77 -1.60 1.86
C THR A 141 -8.63 -2.19 3.26
N CYS A 142 -9.72 -2.33 4.02
CA CYS A 142 -9.66 -2.94 5.36
C CYS A 142 -9.13 -4.37 5.33
N VAL A 143 -9.56 -5.19 4.37
CA VAL A 143 -9.06 -6.57 4.23
C VAL A 143 -7.57 -6.57 3.89
N GLU A 144 -7.13 -5.76 2.92
CA GLU A 144 -5.69 -5.65 2.58
C GLU A 144 -4.85 -5.20 3.78
N VAL A 145 -5.32 -4.22 4.55
CA VAL A 145 -4.64 -3.75 5.77
C VAL A 145 -4.47 -4.87 6.79
N MET A 146 -5.50 -5.71 6.99
CA MET A 146 -5.41 -6.84 7.90
C MET A 146 -4.35 -7.86 7.48
N TYR A 147 -4.34 -8.24 6.21
CA TYR A 147 -3.33 -9.18 5.69
C TYR A 147 -1.92 -8.57 5.74
N ASN A 148 -1.78 -7.28 5.44
CA ASN A 148 -0.50 -6.56 5.53
C ASN A 148 0.02 -6.45 6.98
N ILE A 149 -0.86 -6.33 7.98
CA ILE A 149 -0.47 -6.35 9.40
C ILE A 149 0.14 -7.71 9.75
N VAL A 150 -0.54 -8.81 9.40
CA VAL A 150 -0.04 -10.17 9.66
C VAL A 150 1.30 -10.41 8.95
N GLN A 151 1.38 -10.01 7.68
CA GLN A 151 2.61 -10.10 6.88
C GLN A 151 3.74 -9.27 7.50
N GLY A 152 3.44 -8.06 7.97
CA GLY A 152 4.41 -7.19 8.62
C GLY A 152 4.91 -7.72 9.96
N ILE A 153 4.05 -8.38 10.74
CA ILE A 153 4.43 -9.05 12.00
C ILE A 153 5.40 -10.21 11.70
N GLU A 154 5.05 -11.08 10.75
CA GLU A 154 5.90 -12.19 10.31
C GLU A 154 7.27 -11.68 9.85
N TYR A 155 7.27 -10.72 8.93
CA TYR A 155 8.49 -10.15 8.36
C TYR A 155 9.36 -9.50 9.44
N THR A 156 8.75 -8.70 10.31
CA THR A 156 9.46 -8.03 11.41
C THR A 156 10.08 -9.04 12.37
N ALA A 157 9.34 -10.07 12.78
CA ALA A 157 9.85 -11.07 13.72
C ALA A 157 11.12 -11.76 13.20
N ILE A 158 11.15 -12.12 11.91
CA ILE A 158 12.30 -12.77 11.27
C ILE A 158 13.49 -11.83 11.20
N ILE A 159 13.32 -10.65 10.58
CA ILE A 159 14.46 -9.80 10.23
C ILE A 159 14.99 -9.08 11.45
N TYR A 160 14.13 -8.67 12.37
CA TYR A 160 14.54 -7.98 13.58
C TYR A 160 15.45 -8.88 14.43
N ALA A 161 15.09 -10.16 14.53
CA ALA A 161 15.89 -11.18 15.20
C ALA A 161 17.20 -11.48 14.46
N MET A 162 17.16 -11.70 13.14
CA MET A 162 18.34 -12.12 12.36
C MET A 162 19.37 -11.01 12.14
N ILE A 163 18.92 -9.76 11.91
CA ILE A 163 19.82 -8.59 11.85
C ILE A 163 20.44 -8.31 13.22
N GLY A 164 19.75 -8.69 14.31
CA GLY A 164 20.24 -8.49 15.68
C GLY A 164 20.07 -7.05 16.13
N TYR A 165 18.89 -6.45 15.89
CA TYR A 165 18.55 -5.16 16.49
C TYR A 165 18.37 -5.26 18.00
N GLU A 166 18.45 -4.12 18.68
CA GLU A 166 18.33 -4.03 20.14
C GLU A 166 16.88 -4.28 20.61
N TRP A 167 16.64 -5.35 21.38
CA TRP A 167 15.31 -5.73 21.90
C TRP A 167 14.75 -4.79 22.96
N LYS A 168 14.45 -3.55 22.57
CA LYS A 168 13.65 -2.59 23.35
C LYS A 168 12.25 -2.52 22.77
N ALA A 169 11.22 -2.60 23.61
CA ALA A 169 9.82 -2.58 23.19
C ALA A 169 9.50 -1.40 22.26
N ALA A 170 9.93 -0.18 22.62
CA ALA A 170 9.73 1.00 21.79
C ALA A 170 10.36 0.86 20.39
N LYS A 171 11.62 0.43 20.31
CA LYS A 171 12.35 0.26 19.04
C LYS A 171 11.72 -0.82 18.16
N PHE A 172 11.26 -1.92 18.77
CA PHE A 172 10.57 -2.99 18.07
C PHE A 172 9.21 -2.52 17.50
N PHE A 173 8.38 -1.85 18.30
CA PHE A 173 7.08 -1.37 17.83
C PHE A 173 7.19 -0.27 16.78
N TYR A 174 8.20 0.61 16.87
CA TYR A 174 8.49 1.54 15.78
C TYR A 174 8.87 0.83 14.49
N PHE A 175 9.76 -0.16 14.57
CA PHE A 175 10.16 -0.95 13.41
C PHE A 175 8.96 -1.67 12.78
N LEU A 176 8.15 -2.36 13.59
CA LEU A 176 6.91 -3.00 13.15
C LEU A 176 5.96 -2.00 12.48
N PHE A 177 5.75 -0.84 13.09
CA PHE A 177 4.90 0.21 12.54
C PHE A 177 5.38 0.67 11.15
N PHE A 178 6.68 0.92 10.99
CA PHE A 178 7.23 1.37 9.70
C PHE A 178 7.16 0.29 8.62
N ILE A 179 7.40 -0.97 8.96
CA ILE A 179 7.25 -2.10 8.02
C ILE A 179 5.78 -2.27 7.60
N VAL A 180 4.85 -2.31 8.56
CA VAL A 180 3.42 -2.44 8.27
C VAL A 180 2.91 -1.24 7.46
N SER A 181 3.30 -0.03 7.82
CA SER A 181 2.91 1.18 7.08
C SER A 181 3.48 1.17 5.66
N SER A 182 4.71 0.68 5.48
CA SER A 182 5.32 0.45 4.18
C SER A 182 4.47 -0.45 3.30
N PHE A 183 4.15 -1.65 3.78
CA PHE A 183 3.34 -2.59 3.02
C PHE A 183 1.97 -2.01 2.69
N ASN A 184 1.37 -1.26 3.61
CA ASN A 184 0.09 -0.61 3.37
C ASN A 184 0.14 0.44 2.26
N TYR A 185 1.08 1.40 2.30
CA TYR A 185 1.12 2.41 1.25
C TYR A 185 1.52 1.80 -0.11
N PHE A 186 2.39 0.77 -0.14
CA PHE A 186 2.75 0.09 -1.38
C PHE A 186 1.56 -0.65 -1.99
N THR A 187 0.82 -1.41 -1.19
CA THR A 187 -0.40 -2.11 -1.63
C THR A 187 -1.46 -1.12 -2.10
N LEU A 188 -1.71 -0.05 -1.33
CA LEU A 188 -2.69 0.98 -1.69
C LEU A 188 -2.29 1.76 -2.95
N PHE A 189 -1.00 2.01 -3.16
CA PHE A 189 -0.51 2.62 -4.38
C PHE A 189 -0.79 1.72 -5.61
N GLY A 190 -0.55 0.41 -5.49
CA GLY A 190 -0.90 -0.56 -6.54
C GLY A 190 -2.40 -0.60 -6.83
N MET A 191 -3.23 -0.62 -5.78
CA MET A 191 -4.70 -0.56 -5.90
C MET A 191 -5.16 0.73 -6.58
N MET A 192 -4.60 1.88 -6.17
CA MET A 192 -4.88 3.20 -6.74
C MET A 192 -4.59 3.21 -8.25
N LEU A 193 -3.44 2.70 -8.67
CA LEU A 193 -3.09 2.67 -10.09
C LEU A 193 -4.05 1.80 -10.91
N VAL A 194 -4.43 0.62 -10.41
CA VAL A 194 -5.44 -0.22 -11.09
C VAL A 194 -6.80 0.46 -11.16
N SER A 195 -7.16 1.28 -10.17
CA SER A 195 -8.41 2.04 -10.24
C SER A 195 -8.38 3.19 -11.25
N LEU A 196 -7.19 3.73 -11.54
CA LEU A 196 -6.97 4.82 -12.49
C LEU A 196 -6.76 4.34 -13.93
N THR A 197 -6.44 3.06 -14.14
CA THR A 197 -6.14 2.50 -15.46
C THR A 197 -7.18 1.48 -15.93
N PRO A 198 -7.37 1.28 -17.25
CA PRO A 198 -8.28 0.26 -17.76
C PRO A 198 -7.83 -1.18 -17.49
N SER A 199 -6.52 -1.43 -17.35
CA SER A 199 -5.95 -2.77 -17.16
C SER A 199 -4.80 -2.78 -16.16
N SER A 200 -4.59 -3.94 -15.52
CA SER A 200 -3.41 -4.18 -14.66
C SER A 200 -2.10 -4.04 -15.42
N MET A 201 -2.06 -4.40 -16.71
CA MET A 201 -0.88 -4.21 -17.55
C MET A 201 -0.48 -2.74 -17.68
N LEU A 202 -1.44 -1.84 -17.89
CA LEU A 202 -1.14 -0.40 -17.95
C LEU A 202 -0.70 0.16 -16.60
N ALA A 203 -1.33 -0.29 -15.50
CA ALA A 203 -0.87 0.09 -14.15
C ALA A 203 0.57 -0.37 -13.89
N ASN A 204 0.95 -1.56 -14.36
CA ASN A 204 2.30 -2.08 -14.21
C ASN A 204 3.35 -1.27 -14.99
N ILE A 205 2.99 -0.75 -16.17
CA ILE A 205 3.86 0.16 -16.94
C ILE A 205 4.11 1.45 -16.14
N LEU A 206 3.09 2.01 -15.47
CA LEU A 206 3.26 3.20 -14.63
C LEU A 206 4.17 2.91 -13.43
N ILE A 207 4.01 1.74 -12.79
CA ILE A 207 4.86 1.29 -11.69
C ILE A 207 6.32 1.16 -12.11
N SER A 208 6.60 0.68 -13.32
CA SER A 208 7.98 0.59 -13.84
C SER A 208 8.68 1.94 -13.99
N PHE A 209 7.93 3.05 -14.04
CA PHE A 209 8.50 4.40 -13.99
C PHE A 209 8.60 4.92 -12.55
N VAL A 210 7.58 4.69 -11.72
CA VAL A 210 7.52 5.26 -10.36
C VAL A 210 8.46 4.56 -9.38
N LEU A 211 8.54 3.22 -9.39
CA LEU A 211 9.35 2.48 -8.43
C LEU A 211 10.85 2.82 -8.53
N PRO A 212 11.47 2.91 -9.73
CA PRO A 212 12.86 3.35 -9.82
C PRO A 212 13.10 4.76 -9.27
N LEU A 213 12.14 5.68 -9.42
CA LEU A 213 12.25 7.01 -8.81
C LEU A 213 12.15 6.95 -7.29
N TRP A 214 11.19 6.17 -6.75
CA TRP A 214 11.11 5.91 -5.31
C TRP A 214 12.38 5.26 -4.77
N ASN A 215 13.00 4.39 -5.55
CA ASN A 215 14.24 3.71 -5.23
C ASN A 215 15.42 4.68 -5.14
N LEU A 216 15.62 5.50 -6.17
CA LEU A 216 16.73 6.44 -6.30
C LEU A 216 16.70 7.49 -5.18
N PHE A 217 15.51 8.04 -4.90
CA PHE A 217 15.32 9.11 -3.92
C PHE A 217 14.87 8.59 -2.55
N ALA A 218 15.09 7.31 -2.24
CA ALA A 218 14.74 6.70 -0.96
C ALA A 218 15.60 7.20 0.21
N GLY A 219 16.71 7.89 -0.06
CA GLY A 219 17.64 8.37 0.97
C GLY A 219 18.79 7.43 1.31
N PHE A 220 18.85 6.26 0.67
CA PHE A 220 19.99 5.33 0.75
C PHE A 220 20.97 5.53 -0.42
N LEU A 221 20.49 5.37 -1.67
CA LEU A 221 21.33 5.54 -2.87
C LEU A 221 21.81 6.99 -3.03
N VAL A 222 20.90 7.94 -2.83
CA VAL A 222 21.22 9.37 -2.78
C VAL A 222 20.71 9.92 -1.46
N VAL A 223 21.65 10.30 -0.58
CA VAL A 223 21.31 10.88 0.73
C VAL A 223 20.75 12.29 0.58
N ARG A 224 19.80 12.66 1.45
CA ARG A 224 19.04 13.93 1.34
C ARG A 224 19.91 15.19 1.17
N PRO A 225 21.03 15.37 1.92
CA PRO A 225 21.85 16.57 1.79
C PRO A 225 22.52 16.73 0.42
N LEU A 226 22.82 15.62 -0.26
CA LEU A 226 23.46 15.62 -1.59
C LEU A 226 22.47 15.89 -2.74
N ILE A 227 21.16 15.80 -2.48
CA ILE A 227 20.15 16.09 -3.51
C ILE A 227 20.14 17.61 -3.78
N PRO A 228 20.25 18.03 -5.06
CA PRO A 228 20.13 19.43 -5.44
C PRO A 228 18.84 20.05 -4.88
N ILE A 229 18.92 21.32 -4.44
CA ILE A 229 17.84 21.98 -3.70
C ILE A 229 16.51 21.93 -4.46
N TRP A 230 16.54 22.10 -5.80
CA TRP A 230 15.34 22.05 -6.65
C TRP A 230 14.71 20.66 -6.81
N TRP A 231 15.43 19.57 -6.51
CA TRP A 231 14.90 18.19 -6.50
C TRP A 231 14.50 17.69 -5.11
N ARG A 232 14.86 18.42 -4.05
CA ARG A 232 14.67 17.98 -2.66
C ARG A 232 13.20 17.80 -2.27
N TRP A 233 12.25 18.45 -2.95
CA TRP A 233 10.82 18.24 -2.73
C TRP A 233 10.40 16.79 -2.99
N TYR A 234 11.03 16.13 -3.97
CA TYR A 234 10.68 14.76 -4.33
C TYR A 234 11.05 13.76 -3.24
N TYR A 235 12.16 14.00 -2.54
CA TYR A 235 12.52 13.22 -1.35
C TYR A 235 11.37 13.22 -0.34
N TRP A 236 10.73 14.36 -0.10
CA TRP A 236 9.60 14.46 0.83
C TRP A 236 8.28 13.93 0.26
N ALA A 237 8.12 13.90 -1.06
CA ALA A 237 6.97 13.29 -1.72
C ALA A 237 7.06 11.75 -1.79
N ASN A 238 8.25 11.18 -1.64
CA ASN A 238 8.51 9.74 -1.73
C ASN A 238 8.19 9.04 -0.38
N PRO A 239 7.18 8.16 -0.29
CA PRO A 239 6.84 7.50 0.97
C PRO A 239 7.96 6.58 1.51
N VAL A 240 8.78 6.00 0.63
CA VAL A 240 9.89 5.12 1.03
C VAL A 240 10.96 5.86 1.83
N SER A 241 11.20 7.13 1.49
CA SER A 241 12.20 7.95 2.18
C SER A 241 11.83 8.15 3.65
N TRP A 242 10.54 8.35 3.93
CA TRP A 242 10.00 8.46 5.27
C TRP A 242 10.13 7.16 6.06
N THR A 243 9.92 6.00 5.43
CA THR A 243 10.11 4.71 6.10
C THR A 243 11.56 4.47 6.48
N ILE A 244 12.50 4.68 5.55
CA ILE A 244 13.93 4.52 5.83
C ILE A 244 14.38 5.50 6.91
N TYR A 245 13.97 6.77 6.81
CA TYR A 245 14.21 7.77 7.84
C TYR A 245 13.68 7.30 9.19
N GLY A 246 12.43 6.84 9.26
CA GLY A 246 11.77 6.43 10.49
C GLY A 246 12.44 5.23 11.16
N VAL A 247 12.81 4.21 10.38
CA VAL A 247 13.52 3.05 10.90
C VAL A 247 14.90 3.47 11.44
N VAL A 248 15.69 4.23 10.68
CA VAL A 248 17.03 4.64 11.11
C VAL A 248 16.98 5.57 12.33
N ALA A 249 16.07 6.55 12.33
CA ALA A 249 15.87 7.48 13.43
C ALA A 249 15.42 6.75 14.71
N SER A 250 14.52 5.76 14.60
CA SER A 250 14.02 5.01 15.76
C SER A 250 15.03 4.00 16.31
N GLN A 251 15.83 3.36 15.46
CA GLN A 251 16.82 2.38 15.92
C GLN A 251 18.10 3.04 16.45
N PHE A 252 18.55 4.13 15.81
CA PHE A 252 19.89 4.68 16.01
C PHE A 252 19.94 6.19 16.31
N GLY A 253 18.84 6.93 16.15
CA GLY A 253 18.83 8.39 16.34
C GLY A 253 19.10 8.85 17.77
N ASP A 254 18.95 7.97 18.76
CA ASP A 254 19.25 8.22 20.18
C ASP A 254 20.63 7.67 20.60
N ASN A 255 21.36 7.00 19.69
CA ASN A 255 22.59 6.30 20.02
C ASN A 255 23.79 7.25 20.15
N LYS A 256 24.39 7.30 21.35
CA LYS A 256 25.59 8.08 21.68
C LYS A 256 26.88 7.25 21.69
N SER A 257 26.88 6.08 21.06
CA SER A 257 28.09 5.27 20.93
C SER A 257 29.13 5.96 20.02
N PRO A 258 30.43 5.80 20.30
CA PRO A 258 31.47 6.34 19.45
C PRO A 258 31.47 5.62 18.08
N LEU A 259 31.70 6.39 17.02
CA LEU A 259 31.72 5.98 15.63
C LEU A 259 33.05 6.39 15.01
N LYS A 260 33.78 5.42 14.45
CA LYS A 260 35.01 5.66 13.71
C LYS A 260 34.69 6.07 12.28
N VAL A 261 35.10 7.27 11.90
CA VAL A 261 34.97 7.84 10.55
C VAL A 261 36.34 7.79 9.87
N PRO A 262 36.49 7.15 8.69
CA PRO A 262 37.76 7.13 7.98
C PRO A 262 38.28 8.54 7.67
N GLY A 263 39.46 8.88 8.17
CA GLY A 263 40.10 10.19 7.92
C GLY A 263 39.50 11.38 8.67
N GLY A 264 38.58 11.14 9.62
CA GLY A 264 37.98 12.16 10.48
C GLY A 264 38.26 11.94 11.98
N SER A 265 37.78 12.86 12.81
CA SER A 265 37.74 12.68 14.26
C SER A 265 36.66 11.68 14.65
N ASP A 266 36.83 10.99 15.78
CA ASP A 266 35.77 10.16 16.36
C ASP A 266 34.52 11.01 16.60
N THR A 267 33.38 10.55 16.09
CA THR A 267 32.08 11.21 16.24
C THR A 267 31.10 10.28 16.93
N PHE A 268 29.92 10.76 17.29
CA PHE A 268 28.85 9.91 17.82
C PHE A 268 27.88 9.51 16.70
N VAL A 269 27.29 8.32 16.80
CA VAL A 269 26.30 7.82 15.83
C VAL A 269 25.18 8.85 15.59
N LYS A 270 24.58 9.39 16.65
CA LYS A 270 23.57 10.46 16.56
C LYS A 270 24.05 11.65 15.73
N GLN A 271 25.24 12.18 16.03
CA GLN A 271 25.77 13.36 15.36
C GLN A 271 26.06 13.07 13.88
N PHE A 272 26.61 11.90 13.57
CA PHE A 272 26.83 11.48 12.19
C PHE A 272 25.53 11.39 11.38
N LEU A 273 24.46 10.84 11.97
CA LEU A 273 23.14 10.76 11.34
C LEU A 273 22.55 12.14 11.05
N GLU A 274 22.71 13.09 11.96
CA GLU A 274 22.22 14.45 11.80
C GLU A 274 22.99 15.21 10.72
N ASP A 275 24.34 15.16 10.77
CA ASP A 275 25.20 15.96 9.90
C ASP A 275 25.29 15.40 8.47
N ASN A 276 25.37 14.07 8.32
CA ASN A 276 25.61 13.43 7.03
C ASN A 276 24.33 12.92 6.35
N LEU A 277 23.34 12.46 7.12
CA LEU A 277 22.09 11.92 6.58
C LEU A 277 20.89 12.86 6.79
N GLY A 278 21.02 13.88 7.64
CA GLY A 278 19.92 14.79 7.99
C GLY A 278 18.82 14.13 8.83
N ILE A 279 19.14 13.03 9.51
CA ILE A 279 18.19 12.21 10.28
C ILE A 279 18.22 12.64 11.75
N LYS A 280 17.06 13.04 12.28
CA LYS A 280 16.86 13.53 13.64
C LYS A 280 15.82 12.68 14.33
N HIS A 281 16.12 12.22 15.55
CA HIS A 281 15.19 11.42 16.35
C HIS A 281 13.90 12.18 16.67
N ASP A 282 14.01 13.48 16.98
CA ASP A 282 12.86 14.34 17.34
C ASP A 282 11.84 14.50 16.21
N PHE A 283 12.22 14.19 14.97
CA PHE A 283 11.34 14.29 13.81
C PHE A 283 10.42 13.06 13.64
N LEU A 284 10.60 12.01 14.44
CA LEU A 284 9.85 10.75 14.33
C LEU A 284 8.33 10.92 14.34
N GLY A 285 7.80 11.84 15.16
CA GLY A 285 6.35 12.11 15.21
C GLY A 285 5.79 12.57 13.86
N TYR A 286 6.50 13.46 13.17
CA TYR A 286 6.11 13.92 11.83
C TYR A 286 6.22 12.81 10.79
N VAL A 287 7.21 11.92 10.94
CA VAL A 287 7.38 10.76 10.06
C VAL A 287 6.19 9.80 10.19
N VAL A 288 5.72 9.53 11.41
CA VAL A 288 4.52 8.72 11.65
C VAL A 288 3.28 9.36 10.99
N LEU A 289 3.08 10.67 11.18
CA LEU A 289 1.97 11.39 10.55
C LEU A 289 2.02 11.36 9.02
N ALA A 290 3.21 11.46 8.43
CA ALA A 290 3.38 11.37 6.98
C ALA A 290 2.91 10.01 6.42
N HIS A 291 3.20 8.90 7.11
CA HIS A 291 2.73 7.57 6.68
C HIS A 291 1.20 7.49 6.66
N PHE A 292 0.52 8.00 7.70
CA PHE A 292 -0.94 8.08 7.70
C PHE A 292 -1.45 8.95 6.55
N ALA A 293 -0.81 10.09 6.28
CA ALA A 293 -1.17 10.96 5.17
C ALA A 293 -1.07 10.25 3.81
N PHE A 294 0.00 9.50 3.54
CA PHE A 294 0.13 8.72 2.30
C PHE A 294 -0.92 7.62 2.16
N ILE A 295 -1.16 6.85 3.23
CA ILE A 295 -2.18 5.78 3.27
C ILE A 295 -3.56 6.37 2.97
N ILE A 296 -3.91 7.47 3.65
CA ILE A 296 -5.18 8.16 3.47
C ILE A 296 -5.30 8.73 2.07
N ALA A 297 -4.25 9.37 1.54
CA ALA A 297 -4.24 9.95 0.19
C ALA A 297 -4.46 8.87 -0.89
N PHE A 298 -3.72 7.77 -0.85
CA PHE A 298 -3.88 6.67 -1.81
C PHE A 298 -5.26 6.01 -1.70
N PHE A 299 -5.78 5.84 -0.48
CA PHE A 299 -7.15 5.36 -0.26
C PHE A 299 -8.19 6.30 -0.88
N PHE A 300 -8.07 7.62 -0.68
CA PHE A 300 -9.02 8.59 -1.25
C PHE A 300 -9.02 8.55 -2.76
N VAL A 301 -7.84 8.53 -3.40
CA VAL A 301 -7.74 8.45 -4.86
C VAL A 301 -8.33 7.13 -5.35
N PHE A 302 -8.03 6.01 -4.70
CA PHE A 302 -8.62 4.70 -5.01
C PHE A 302 -10.15 4.71 -4.94
N GLY A 303 -10.71 5.17 -3.82
CA GLY A 303 -12.16 5.22 -3.60
C GLY A 303 -12.88 6.17 -4.57
N TYR A 304 -12.29 7.34 -4.83
CA TYR A 304 -12.83 8.29 -5.80
C TYR A 304 -12.80 7.75 -7.23
N SER A 305 -11.67 7.15 -7.63
CA SER A 305 -11.48 6.61 -8.98
C SER A 305 -12.44 5.47 -9.28
N ILE A 306 -12.66 4.53 -8.35
CA ILE A 306 -13.65 3.45 -8.51
C ILE A 306 -15.09 3.98 -8.57
N LYS A 307 -15.38 5.09 -7.89
CA LYS A 307 -16.70 5.73 -7.95
C LYS A 307 -16.95 6.35 -9.33
N VAL A 308 -15.99 7.12 -9.84
CA VAL A 308 -16.15 8.00 -11.01
C VAL A 308 -15.80 7.30 -12.33
N LEU A 309 -14.70 6.57 -12.37
CA LEU A 309 -14.20 5.92 -13.58
C LEU A 309 -14.95 4.62 -13.85
N ASN A 310 -15.23 4.36 -15.12
CA ASN A 310 -15.78 3.09 -15.60
C ASN A 310 -15.06 2.67 -16.86
N PHE A 311 -14.37 1.53 -16.79
CA PHE A 311 -13.59 0.98 -17.88
C PHE A 311 -14.24 -0.25 -18.54
N GLN A 312 -15.50 -0.57 -18.18
CA GLN A 312 -16.24 -1.65 -18.81
C GLN A 312 -16.54 -1.29 -20.27
N LYS A 313 -15.91 -1.98 -21.22
CA LYS A 313 -16.32 -1.94 -22.62
C LYS A 313 -17.55 -2.85 -22.79
N ARG A 314 -18.60 -2.33 -23.46
CA ARG A 314 -19.78 -3.10 -23.86
C ARG A 314 -19.39 -4.18 -24.86
#